data_AF-A0A7C6LZN4-F1
#
_entry.id   AF-A0A7C6LZN4-F1
#
_cell.length_a   1.000
_cell.length_b   1.000
_cell.length_c   1.000
_cell.angle_alpha   90.00
_cell.angle_beta   90.00
_cell.angle_gamma   90.00
#
_symmetry.space_group_name_H-M   'P 1'
#
loop_
_entity.id
_entity.type
_entity.pdbx_description
1 polymer ?
#
loop_
_entity_poly.entity_id
_entity_poly.type
_entity_poly.pdbx_seq_one_letter_code
_entity_poly.pdbx_strand_id
1 'polypeptide(L)'
;MKKHNKKLSDFKISETGIVTAVLGKGQIRRRLLDMGITNDVKITLIKKAPFGDPLEVFLRGYVLTLRKSEASLVEMKIVEEKGKNA
;
A
#
# COMPACT_ATOMS: atom_id res chain seq x y z
N MET A 1 10.56 6.87 19.70
CA MET A 1 10.20 7.09 18.27
C MET A 1 8.91 6.32 17.99
N LYS A 2 7.77 6.99 17.82
CA LYS A 2 6.50 6.30 17.52
C LYS A 2 6.60 5.67 16.13
N LYS A 3 6.59 4.33 16.04
CA LYS A 3 6.56 3.60 14.76
C LYS A 3 5.15 3.76 14.17
N HIS A 4 4.95 4.73 13.29
CA HIS A 4 3.71 4.90 12.52
C HIS A 4 3.69 3.98 11.29
N ASN A 5 4.14 2.73 11.46
CA ASN A 5 4.20 1.75 10.37
C ASN A 5 3.04 0.76 10.50
N LYS A 6 2.39 0.46 9.39
CA LYS A 6 1.40 -0.61 9.29
C LYS A 6 1.43 -1.26 7.91
N LYS A 7 0.78 -2.41 7.76
CA LYS A 7 0.69 -3.12 6.48
C LYS A 7 -0.34 -2.46 5.58
N LEU A 8 -0.11 -2.51 4.26
CA LEU A 8 -1.07 -2.00 3.26
C LEU A 8 -2.46 -2.65 3.40
N SER A 9 -2.53 -3.92 3.81
CA SER A 9 -3.80 -4.62 4.09
C SER A 9 -4.67 -3.92 5.14
N ASP A 10 -4.05 -3.19 6.06
CA ASP A 10 -4.66 -2.57 7.24
C ASP A 10 -4.93 -1.07 7.03
N PHE A 11 -4.71 -0.57 5.81
CA PHE A 11 -5.08 0.79 5.43
C PHE A 11 -6.60 0.95 5.39
N LYS A 12 -7.08 2.14 5.73
CA LYS A 12 -8.45 2.58 5.49
C LYS A 12 -8.56 3.18 4.09
N ILE A 13 -9.75 3.17 3.53
CA ILE A 13 -10.01 3.83 2.24
C ILE A 13 -9.58 5.30 2.34
N SER A 14 -8.96 5.81 1.28
CA SER A 14 -8.34 7.14 1.16
C SER A 14 -7.08 7.36 2.00
N GLU A 15 -6.63 6.37 2.78
CA GLU A 15 -5.39 6.49 3.53
C GLU A 15 -4.18 6.30 2.63
N THR A 16 -3.12 7.06 2.94
CA THR A 16 -1.91 7.09 2.14
C THR A 16 -0.67 6.83 2.99
N GLY A 17 0.29 6.08 2.42
CA GLY A 17 1.53 5.76 3.08
C GLY A 17 2.71 5.75 2.11
N ILE A 18 3.91 5.67 2.67
CA ILE A 18 5.16 5.46 1.95
C ILE A 18 5.67 4.06 2.27
N VAL A 19 5.97 3.26 1.25
CA VAL A 19 6.50 1.90 1.41
C VAL A 19 7.86 1.95 2.12
N THR A 20 7.97 1.23 3.24
CA THR A 20 9.22 1.07 3.98
C THR A 20 9.87 -0.28 3.75
N ALA A 21 9.07 -1.31 3.48
CA ALA A 21 9.58 -2.65 3.19
C ALA A 21 8.57 -3.53 2.43
N VAL A 22 9.10 -4.48 1.66
CA VAL A 22 8.32 -5.56 1.02
C VAL A 22 8.79 -6.91 1.60
N LEU A 23 7.97 -7.49 2.48
CA LEU A 23 8.24 -8.67 3.31
C LEU A 23 8.04 -10.03 2.60
N GLY A 24 7.92 -10.05 1.27
CA GLY A 24 7.81 -11.29 0.48
C GLY A 24 9.14 -12.03 0.29
N LYS A 25 9.07 -13.28 -0.19
CA LYS A 25 10.24 -14.09 -0.60
C LYS A 25 10.07 -14.63 -2.02
N GLY A 26 11.18 -14.84 -2.74
CA GLY A 26 11.14 -15.46 -4.07
C GLY A 26 10.24 -14.73 -5.07
N GLN A 27 9.40 -15.49 -5.77
CA GLN A 27 8.57 -15.00 -6.86
C GLN A 27 7.58 -13.90 -6.44
N ILE A 28 6.98 -13.99 -5.23
CA ILE A 28 6.01 -12.98 -4.80
C ILE A 28 6.66 -11.62 -4.58
N ARG A 29 7.86 -11.58 -3.99
CA ARG A 29 8.60 -10.33 -3.82
C ARG A 29 8.96 -9.72 -5.17
N ARG A 30 9.48 -10.54 -6.09
CA ARG A 30 9.87 -10.08 -7.42
C ARG A 30 8.67 -9.48 -8.16
N ARG A 31 7.53 -10.18 -8.17
CA ARG A 31 6.30 -9.70 -8.77
C ARG A 31 5.85 -8.35 -8.18
N LEU A 32 5.88 -8.18 -6.86
CA LEU A 32 5.50 -6.91 -6.22
C LEU A 32 6.41 -5.76 -6.68
N LEU A 33 7.72 -6.00 -6.76
CA LEU A 33 8.69 -5.03 -7.25
C LEU A 33 8.46 -4.69 -8.73
N ASP A 34 8.22 -5.71 -9.57
CA ASP A 34 7.92 -5.55 -11.01
C ASP A 34 6.62 -4.76 -11.22
N MET A 35 5.65 -4.90 -10.32
CA MET A 35 4.39 -4.14 -10.28
C MET A 35 4.56 -2.72 -9.71
N GLY A 36 5.77 -2.28 -9.40
CA GLY A 36 6.08 -0.93 -8.94
C GLY A 36 5.99 -0.70 -7.43
N ILE A 37 5.65 -1.74 -6.65
CA ILE A 37 5.61 -1.70 -5.18
C ILE A 37 7.04 -1.85 -4.66
N THR A 38 7.72 -0.72 -4.54
CA THR A 38 9.13 -0.59 -4.18
C THR A 38 9.26 0.38 -3.01
N ASN A 39 10.40 0.38 -2.32
CA ASN A 39 10.65 1.31 -1.21
C ASN A 39 10.49 2.76 -1.68
N ASP A 40 10.07 3.62 -0.75
CA ASP A 40 9.84 5.07 -0.92
C ASP A 40 8.71 5.44 -1.89
N VAL A 41 7.96 4.45 -2.41
CA VAL A 41 6.77 4.73 -3.21
C VAL A 41 5.60 5.15 -2.32
N LYS A 42 4.96 6.26 -2.68
CA LYS A 42 3.68 6.69 -2.11
C LYS A 42 2.56 5.83 -2.70
N ILE A 43 1.79 5.17 -1.84
CA ILE A 43 0.62 4.36 -2.23
C ILE A 43 -0.59 4.84 -1.44
N THR A 44 -1.70 5.06 -2.14
CA THR A 44 -3.00 5.40 -1.55
C THR A 44 -3.97 4.24 -1.73
N LEU A 45 -4.66 3.84 -0.67
CA LEU A 45 -5.73 2.85 -0.79
C LEU A 45 -6.99 3.51 -1.36
N ILE A 46 -7.41 3.07 -2.56
CA ILE A 46 -8.57 3.64 -3.26
C ILE A 46 -9.85 2.91 -2.87
N LYS A 47 -9.85 1.59 -2.94
CA LYS A 47 -11.02 0.76 -2.62
C LYS A 47 -10.62 -0.57 -2.01
N LYS A 48 -11.56 -1.16 -1.28
CA LYS A 48 -11.56 -2.59 -0.95
C LYS A 48 -12.78 -3.22 -1.59
N ALA A 49 -12.65 -4.44 -2.09
CA ALA A 49 -13.79 -5.22 -2.52
C ALA A 49 -14.76 -5.47 -1.34
N PRO A 50 -16.02 -5.87 -1.60
CA PRO A 50 -17.05 -6.00 -0.56
C PRO A 50 -16.65 -6.88 0.64
N PHE A 51 -15.86 -7.93 0.40
CA PHE A 51 -15.38 -8.86 1.42
C PHE A 51 -13.93 -8.59 1.86
N GLY A 52 -13.37 -7.43 1.48
CA GLY A 52 -12.03 -6.98 1.89
C GLY A 52 -10.87 -7.47 1.02
N ASP A 53 -11.12 -8.21 -0.06
CA ASP A 53 -10.14 -8.68 -1.04
C ASP A 53 -10.78 -8.77 -2.44
N PRO A 54 -10.16 -8.22 -3.51
CA PRO A 54 -8.89 -7.49 -3.54
C PRO A 54 -8.95 -6.04 -3.05
N LEU A 55 -7.76 -5.42 -2.96
CA LEU A 55 -7.57 -4.00 -2.69
C LEU A 55 -7.18 -3.29 -3.98
N GLU A 56 -7.77 -2.13 -4.24
CA GLU A 56 -7.35 -1.23 -5.32
C GLU A 56 -6.52 -0.10 -4.73
N VAL A 57 -5.31 0.08 -5.25
CA VAL A 57 -4.36 1.08 -4.76
C VAL A 57 -3.87 1.98 -5.89
N PHE A 58 -3.61 3.23 -5.59
CA PHE A 58 -3.01 4.18 -6.53
C PHE A 58 -1.53 4.37 -6.20
N LEU A 59 -0.68 4.15 -7.19
CA LEU A 59 0.76 4.39 -7.11
C LEU A 59 1.30 4.76 -8.49
N ARG A 60 2.38 5.56 -8.54
CA ARG A 60 3.13 5.84 -9.78
C ARG A 60 2.24 6.28 -10.98
N GLY A 61 1.11 6.92 -10.72
CA GLY A 61 0.20 7.41 -11.76
C GLY A 61 -0.84 6.40 -12.28
N TYR A 62 -0.94 5.20 -11.72
CA TYR A 62 -1.94 4.21 -12.12
C TYR A 62 -2.61 3.52 -10.92
N VAL A 63 -3.74 2.87 -11.20
CA VAL A 63 -4.44 2.01 -10.23
C VAL A 63 -3.98 0.57 -10.43
N LEU A 64 -3.66 -0.08 -9.31
CA LEU A 64 -3.23 -1.46 -9.25
C LEU A 64 -4.18 -2.25 -8.35
N THR A 65 -4.65 -3.39 -8.81
CA THR A 65 -5.42 -4.33 -7.99
C THR A 65 -4.48 -5.36 -7.39
N LEU A 66 -4.51 -5.50 -6.07
CA LEU A 66 -3.61 -6.35 -5.30
C LEU A 66 -4.42 -7.26 -4.38
N ARG A 67 -4.03 -8.53 -4.25
CA ARG A 67 -4.66 -9.39 -3.24
C ARG A 67 -4.32 -8.91 -1.83
N LYS A 68 -5.21 -9.16 -0.87
CA LYS A 68 -5.00 -8.86 0.55
C LYS A 68 -3.78 -9.59 1.11
N SER A 69 -3.53 -10.82 0.66
CA SER A 69 -2.33 -11.58 1.00
C SER A 69 -1.05 -10.89 0.55
N GLU A 70 -1.02 -10.37 -0.68
CA GLU A 70 0.08 -9.58 -1.22
C GLU A 70 0.23 -8.23 -0.49
N ALA A 71 -0.87 -7.51 -0.24
CA ALA A 71 -0.88 -6.26 0.52
C ALA A 71 -0.35 -6.43 1.96
N SER A 72 -0.58 -7.59 2.58
CA SER A 72 -0.07 -7.90 3.93
C SER A 72 1.45 -8.05 4.01
N LEU A 73 2.13 -8.14 2.85
CA LEU A 73 3.58 -8.18 2.74
C LEU A 73 4.18 -6.78 2.53
N VAL A 74 3.37 -5.73 2.41
CA VAL A 74 3.87 -4.37 2.17
C VAL A 74 3.76 -3.57 3.46
N GLU A 75 4.90 -3.24 4.06
CA GLU A 75 4.95 -2.33 5.21
C GLU A 75 5.07 -0.89 4.74
N MET A 76 4.31 -0.01 5.38
CA MET A 76 4.22 1.38 4.99
C MET A 76 4.17 2.29 6.22
N LYS A 77 4.83 3.45 6.11
CA LYS A 77 4.69 4.56 7.05
C LYS A 77 3.52 5.42 6.61
N ILE A 78 2.55 5.65 7.50
CA ILE A 78 1.38 6.49 7.20
C ILE A 78 1.83 7.94 6.97
N VAL A 79 1.26 8.58 5.95
CA VAL A 79 1.41 10.00 5.69
C VAL A 79 0.09 10.67 6.03
N GLU A 80 0.11 11.57 7.01
CA GLU A 80 -1.04 12.43 7.29
C GLU A 80 -1.13 13.47 6.16
N GLU A 81 -2.18 13.40 5.34
CA GLU A 81 -2.49 14.52 4.44
C GLU A 81 -3.09 15.64 5.30
N LYS A 82 -2.31 16.72 5.49
CA LYS A 82 -2.85 18.00 5.97
C LYS A 82 -3.98 18.37 5.02
N GLY A 83 -5.19 18.50 5.55
CA GLY A 83 -6.41 18.72 4.80
C GLY A 83 -6.22 19.75 3.70
N LYS A 84 -6.69 19.43 2.50
CA LYS A 84 -6.99 20.42 1.47
C LYS A 84 -8.10 21.32 2.02
N ASN A 85 -7.73 22.35 2.76
CA ASN A 85 -8.55 23.55 2.89
C ASN A 85 -8.27 24.40 1.65
N ALA A 86 -9.20 24.40 0.70
CA ALA A 86 -9.42 25.46 -0.25
C ALA A 86 -10.87 25.34 -0.75
#